data_AF-A0A8T4VH99-F1
#
_entry.id   AF-A0A8T4VH99-F1
#
_cell.length_a   1.000
_cell.length_b   1.000
_cell.length_c   1.000
_cell.angle_alpha   90.00
_cell.angle_beta   90.00
_cell.angle_gamma   90.00
#
_symmetry.space_group_name_H-M   'P 1'
#
loop_
_entity.id
_entity.type
_entity.pdbx_description
1 polymer ?
#
loop_
_entity_poly.entity_id
_entity_poly.type
_entity_poly.pdbx_seq_one_letter_code
_entity_poly.pdbx_strand_id
1 'polypeptide(L)'
;MFIVEQLKGETASLPAKLVEPKQIKALTSKLAMHILEALAQKPSYPKEVANQLNVHEQKVYYHIRKLEKAKLIEVEKKIQVGGTQANVYALTQPAFVVALKKFQMTKKALGTSSKDFLEPFVENGELKATIIVGSPDPHGPEKARSRDGYYGIDFALFLGSFLNYVPNLNVKLDTEANRDDLANNLILIGGPIVNTVVGSVNQKLPISFDEKQNYAIVSQISGKKYFSDECGIIVKIKNPFNPKKSLLVIAGKRYPGTRAVMIAFLQHFSEIIKGNKHNPKIMAKIVEGIDLNADGIVDSVEFLE
;
A
#
# COMPACT_ATOMS: atom_id res chain seq x y z
N MET A 1 8.50 -9.36 11.48
CA MET A 1 7.06 -9.44 11.13
C MET A 1 6.26 -8.79 12.24
N PHE A 2 4.98 -8.47 12.05
CA PHE A 2 4.12 -7.96 13.11
C PHE A 2 2.97 -8.93 13.34
N ILE A 3 2.58 -9.14 14.60
CA ILE A 3 1.29 -9.75 14.97
C ILE A 3 0.32 -8.58 15.16
N VAL A 4 -0.89 -8.75 14.65
CA VAL A 4 -1.97 -7.76 14.81
C VAL A 4 -3.07 -8.39 15.65
N GLU A 5 -3.51 -7.68 16.68
CA GLU A 5 -4.60 -8.09 17.57
C GLU A 5 -5.72 -7.04 17.54
N GLN A 6 -6.97 -7.49 17.52
CA GLN A 6 -8.15 -6.62 17.56
C GLN A 6 -8.66 -6.54 19.00
N LEU A 7 -8.54 -5.35 19.61
CA LEU A 7 -8.93 -5.08 20.99
C LEU A 7 -10.14 -4.13 20.99
N LYS A 8 -11.36 -4.64 21.25
CA LYS A 8 -12.58 -3.83 21.45
C LYS A 8 -12.72 -2.60 20.52
N GLY A 9 -12.46 -2.78 19.22
CA GLY A 9 -12.59 -1.73 18.20
C GLY A 9 -11.29 -1.01 17.83
N GLU A 10 -10.19 -1.29 18.52
CA GLU A 10 -8.84 -0.80 18.21
C GLU A 10 -7.97 -1.92 17.66
N THR A 11 -7.04 -1.55 16.78
CA THR A 11 -6.05 -2.48 16.23
C THR A 11 -4.71 -2.24 16.93
N ALA A 12 -4.25 -3.23 17.70
CA ALA A 12 -2.92 -3.24 18.29
C ALA A 12 -1.97 -4.07 17.42
N SER A 13 -0.68 -3.73 17.43
CA SER A 13 0.34 -4.54 16.75
C SER A 13 1.61 -4.68 17.58
N LEU A 14 2.29 -5.81 17.42
CA LEU A 14 3.49 -6.14 18.15
C LEU A 14 4.55 -6.75 17.21
N PRO A 15 5.80 -6.26 17.21
CA PRO A 15 6.89 -6.88 16.47
C PRO A 15 7.08 -8.35 16.89
N ALA A 16 7.34 -9.21 15.93
CA ALA A 16 7.46 -10.63 16.18
C ALA A 16 8.50 -11.31 15.29
N LYS A 17 9.00 -12.44 15.81
CA LYS A 17 9.91 -13.36 15.14
C LYS A 17 9.24 -14.70 14.88
N LEU A 18 9.39 -15.24 13.67
CA LEU A 18 8.97 -16.60 13.37
C LEU A 18 9.95 -17.60 14.00
N VAL A 19 9.43 -18.60 14.67
CA VAL A 19 10.20 -19.66 15.32
C VAL A 19 10.23 -20.90 14.44
N GLU A 20 11.43 -21.40 14.14
CA GLU A 20 11.63 -22.65 13.43
C GLU A 20 11.31 -23.86 14.33
N PRO A 21 10.91 -25.02 13.77
CA PRO A 21 10.62 -26.22 14.54
C PRO A 21 11.73 -26.64 15.52
N LYS A 22 13.00 -26.40 15.17
CA LYS A 22 14.16 -26.73 16.03
C LYS A 22 14.24 -25.84 17.27
N GLN A 23 13.78 -24.59 17.19
CA GLN A 23 13.79 -23.61 18.27
C GLN A 23 12.65 -23.82 19.26
N ILE A 24 11.54 -24.45 18.84
CA ILE A 24 10.37 -24.73 19.69
C ILE A 24 10.75 -25.54 20.94
N LYS A 25 11.72 -26.46 20.83
CA LYS A 25 12.19 -27.26 21.97
C LYS A 25 12.75 -26.42 23.13
N ALA A 26 13.20 -25.19 22.86
CA ALA A 26 13.66 -24.27 23.91
C ALA A 26 12.49 -23.61 24.67
N LEU A 27 11.30 -23.57 24.07
CA LEU A 27 10.08 -22.92 24.58
C LEU A 27 9.14 -23.88 25.32
N THR A 28 9.35 -25.20 25.25
CA THR A 28 8.41 -26.19 25.81
C THR A 28 8.43 -26.29 27.33
N SER A 29 9.46 -25.74 27.99
CA SER A 29 9.59 -25.78 29.45
C SER A 29 8.84 -24.61 30.09
N LYS A 30 8.02 -24.91 31.11
CA LYS A 30 7.35 -23.90 31.94
C LYS A 30 8.34 -22.88 32.52
N LEU A 31 9.52 -23.34 32.97
CA LEU A 31 10.56 -22.46 33.50
C LEU A 31 11.16 -21.56 32.42
N ALA A 32 11.35 -22.08 31.20
CA ALA A 32 11.84 -21.26 30.08
C ALA A 32 10.84 -20.14 29.73
N MET A 33 9.53 -20.43 29.74
CA MET A 33 8.50 -19.43 29.51
C MET A 33 8.50 -18.34 30.58
N HIS A 34 8.54 -18.70 31.87
CA HIS A 34 8.64 -17.70 32.94
C HIS A 34 9.92 -16.86 32.87
N ILE A 35 11.05 -17.46 32.44
CA ILE A 35 12.29 -16.70 32.20
C ILE A 35 12.09 -15.68 31.07
N LEU A 36 11.45 -16.07 29.95
CA LEU A 36 11.16 -15.15 28.86
C LEU A 36 10.21 -14.03 29.29
N GLU A 37 9.18 -14.33 30.09
CA GLU A 37 8.26 -13.34 30.65
C GLU A 37 8.98 -12.34 31.57
N ALA A 38 9.88 -12.82 32.43
CA ALA A 38 10.70 -11.95 33.28
C ALA A 38 11.60 -11.03 32.44
N LEU A 39 12.25 -11.57 31.41
CA LEU A 39 13.10 -10.81 30.49
C LEU A 39 12.30 -9.85 29.60
N ALA A 40 11.03 -10.15 29.30
CA ALA A 40 10.13 -9.27 28.55
C ALA A 40 9.78 -8.02 29.35
N GLN A 41 9.60 -8.16 30.68
CA GLN A 41 9.35 -7.04 31.58
C GLN A 41 10.61 -6.19 31.75
N LYS A 42 11.77 -6.84 31.93
CA LYS A 42 13.04 -6.15 32.15
C LYS A 42 14.24 -7.02 31.74
N PRO A 43 15.11 -6.52 30.85
CA PRO A 43 16.40 -7.15 30.59
C PRO A 43 17.20 -7.33 31.89
N SER A 44 17.62 -8.56 32.16
CA SER A 44 18.19 -8.94 33.46
C SER A 44 19.30 -9.98 33.30
N TYR A 45 20.19 -10.09 34.29
CA TYR A 45 21.19 -11.16 34.34
C TYR A 45 20.64 -12.40 35.06
N PRO A 46 21.22 -13.60 34.84
CA PRO A 46 20.62 -14.88 35.28
C PRO A 46 20.25 -14.96 36.77
N LYS A 47 21.06 -14.35 37.64
CA LYS A 47 20.82 -14.35 39.09
C LYS A 47 19.62 -13.50 39.51
N GLU A 48 19.38 -12.35 38.85
CA GLU A 48 18.18 -11.55 39.09
C GLU A 48 16.92 -12.33 38.72
N VAL A 49 16.95 -12.98 37.56
CA VAL A 49 15.84 -13.84 37.09
C VAL A 49 15.61 -15.00 38.06
N ALA A 50 16.68 -15.64 38.55
CA ALA A 50 16.59 -16.70 39.55
C ALA A 50 15.93 -16.25 40.85
N ASN A 51 16.31 -15.07 41.36
CA ASN A 51 15.72 -14.48 42.55
C ASN A 51 14.24 -14.11 42.34
N GLN A 52 13.92 -13.47 41.21
CA GLN A 52 12.55 -13.07 40.87
C GLN A 52 11.60 -14.27 40.77
N LEU A 53 12.07 -15.38 40.19
CA LEU A 53 11.27 -16.59 39.99
C LEU A 53 11.31 -17.55 41.18
N ASN A 54 12.12 -17.27 42.22
CA ASN A 54 12.41 -18.18 43.34
C ASN A 54 12.86 -19.58 42.87
N VAL A 55 13.83 -19.62 41.94
CA VAL A 55 14.36 -20.85 41.36
C VAL A 55 15.88 -20.90 41.51
N HIS A 56 16.42 -22.10 41.71
CA HIS A 56 17.87 -22.31 41.78
C HIS A 56 18.61 -21.78 40.54
N GLU A 57 19.66 -20.98 40.75
CA GLU A 57 20.38 -20.22 39.70
C GLU A 57 20.90 -21.09 38.55
N GLN A 58 21.43 -22.28 38.86
CA GLN A 58 21.91 -23.22 37.82
C GLN A 58 20.83 -23.64 36.83
N LYS A 59 19.56 -23.76 37.27
CA LYS A 59 18.44 -24.09 36.37
C LYS A 59 18.15 -22.93 35.42
N VAL A 60 18.28 -21.69 35.90
CA VAL A 60 18.11 -20.49 35.07
C VAL A 60 19.23 -20.40 34.02
N TYR A 61 20.50 -20.58 34.42
CA TYR A 61 21.62 -20.61 33.46
C TYR A 61 21.43 -21.67 32.37
N TYR A 62 20.94 -22.86 32.74
CA TYR A 62 20.64 -23.91 31.77
C TYR A 62 19.64 -23.46 30.70
N HIS A 63 18.55 -22.80 31.10
CA HIS A 63 17.55 -22.29 30.17
C HIS A 63 18.04 -21.09 29.37
N ILE A 64 18.74 -20.14 29.98
CA ILE A 64 19.32 -18.99 29.28
C ILE A 64 20.25 -19.44 28.15
N ARG A 65 21.16 -20.39 28.41
CA ARG A 65 22.03 -20.95 27.35
C ARG A 65 21.24 -21.58 26.20
N LYS A 66 20.14 -22.27 26.49
CA LYS A 66 19.28 -22.87 25.46
C LYS A 66 18.53 -21.82 24.64
N LEU A 67 17.97 -20.81 25.31
CA LEU A 67 17.23 -19.72 24.69
C LEU A 67 18.14 -18.84 23.82
N GLU A 68 19.36 -18.57 24.30
CA GLU A 68 20.40 -17.83 23.57
C GLU A 68 20.85 -18.62 22.35
N LYS A 69 21.13 -19.92 22.49
CA LYS A 69 21.46 -20.80 21.35
C LYS A 69 20.34 -20.87 20.32
N ALA A 70 19.08 -20.81 20.78
CA ALA A 70 17.91 -20.74 19.91
C ALA A 70 17.69 -19.34 19.31
N LYS A 71 18.55 -18.34 19.61
CA LYS A 71 18.42 -16.94 19.18
C LYS A 71 17.07 -16.33 19.57
N LEU A 72 16.53 -16.71 20.72
CA LEU A 72 15.29 -16.14 21.27
C LEU A 72 15.61 -14.97 22.19
N ILE A 73 16.75 -15.06 22.88
CA ILE A 73 17.34 -13.99 23.67
C ILE A 73 18.75 -13.67 23.18
N GLU A 74 19.24 -12.49 23.52
CA GLU A 74 20.60 -12.03 23.23
C GLU A 74 21.17 -11.23 24.40
N VAL A 75 22.49 -11.07 24.40
CA VAL A 75 23.17 -10.20 25.37
C VAL A 75 22.94 -8.74 24.94
N GLU A 76 22.12 -8.02 25.68
CA GLU A 76 21.88 -6.58 25.46
C GLU A 76 23.11 -5.77 25.86
N LYS A 77 23.69 -6.09 27.02
CA LYS A 77 24.86 -5.41 27.58
C LYS A 77 25.58 -6.26 28.61
N LYS A 78 26.78 -5.82 29.01
CA LYS A 78 27.55 -6.40 30.11
C LYS A 78 27.64 -5.40 31.25
N ILE A 79 27.44 -5.86 32.48
CA ILE A 79 27.52 -5.03 33.69
C ILE A 79 28.48 -5.66 34.70
N GLN A 80 28.95 -4.87 35.67
CA GLN A 80 29.79 -5.37 36.76
C GLN A 80 28.92 -5.61 38.00
N VAL A 81 28.91 -6.83 38.52
CA VAL A 81 28.12 -7.24 39.70
C VAL A 81 29.05 -7.97 40.67
N GLY A 82 29.21 -7.42 41.88
CA GLY A 82 30.06 -8.03 42.92
C GLY A 82 31.49 -8.31 42.46
N GLY A 83 32.08 -7.41 41.66
CA GLY A 83 33.45 -7.54 41.15
C GLY A 83 33.63 -8.42 39.91
N THR A 84 32.57 -9.10 39.44
CA THR A 84 32.60 -9.95 38.23
C THR A 84 31.75 -9.35 37.10
N GLN A 85 32.06 -9.70 35.85
CA GLN A 85 31.24 -9.28 34.70
C GLN A 85 30.04 -10.23 34.51
N ALA A 86 28.85 -9.66 34.37
CA ALA A 86 27.61 -10.38 34.10
C ALA A 86 26.98 -9.91 32.78
N ASN A 87 26.50 -10.86 31.99
CA ASN A 87 25.72 -10.57 30.78
C ASN A 87 24.26 -10.30 31.18
N VAL A 88 23.72 -9.16 30.72
CA VAL A 88 22.30 -8.83 30.80
C VAL A 88 21.64 -9.31 29.51
N TYR A 89 20.61 -10.14 29.64
CA TYR A 89 19.91 -10.73 28.52
C TYR A 89 18.59 -10.00 28.24
N ALA A 90 18.22 -9.87 26.98
CA ALA A 90 16.94 -9.36 26.53
C ALA A 90 16.32 -10.30 25.48
N LEU A 91 15.00 -10.19 25.27
CA LEU A 91 14.34 -10.84 24.15
C LEU A 91 14.83 -10.24 22.82
N THR A 92 15.04 -11.08 21.81
CA THR A 92 15.36 -10.60 20.45
C THR A 92 14.15 -9.94 19.76
N GLN A 93 12.94 -10.29 20.17
CA GLN A 93 11.67 -9.69 19.73
C GLN A 93 10.63 -9.83 20.85
N PRO A 94 9.66 -8.91 20.96
CA PRO A 94 8.65 -8.95 22.02
C PRO A 94 7.61 -10.07 21.83
N ALA A 95 7.51 -10.66 20.63
CA ALA A 95 6.69 -11.84 20.38
C ALA A 95 7.38 -12.88 19.49
N PHE A 96 6.97 -14.14 19.68
CA PHE A 96 7.45 -15.29 18.93
C PHE A 96 6.25 -16.06 18.34
N VAL A 97 6.29 -16.34 17.04
CA VAL A 97 5.18 -16.99 16.32
C VAL A 97 5.59 -18.36 15.85
N VAL A 98 4.71 -19.34 16.04
CA VAL A 98 4.81 -20.65 15.39
C VAL A 98 3.75 -20.72 14.29
N ALA A 99 4.20 -20.77 13.04
CA ALA A 99 3.32 -20.98 11.90
C ALA A 99 3.25 -22.47 11.55
N LEU A 100 2.06 -23.07 11.65
CA LEU A 100 1.82 -24.47 11.27
C LEU A 100 1.52 -24.64 9.77
N LYS A 101 1.25 -23.54 9.07
CA LYS A 101 1.06 -23.48 7.62
C LYS A 101 1.99 -22.41 7.03
N LYS A 102 2.32 -22.55 5.75
CA LYS A 102 2.98 -21.47 5.00
C LYS A 102 2.06 -20.24 4.99
N PHE A 103 2.63 -19.06 5.22
CA PHE A 103 1.90 -17.82 5.00
C PHE A 103 1.43 -17.78 3.55
N GLN A 104 0.15 -17.55 3.35
CA GLN A 104 -0.39 -17.27 2.02
C GLN A 104 -0.29 -15.77 1.77
N MET A 105 0.05 -15.41 0.54
CA MET A 105 0.10 -14.00 0.16
C MET A 105 -1.31 -13.43 0.29
N THR A 106 -1.51 -12.52 1.23
CA THR A 106 -2.75 -11.73 1.26
C THR A 106 -2.62 -10.63 0.22
N LYS A 107 -3.73 -10.23 -0.41
CA LYS A 107 -3.74 -9.07 -1.32
C LYS A 107 -3.30 -7.75 -0.65
N LYS A 108 -3.13 -7.74 0.68
CA LYS A 108 -2.84 -6.57 1.52
C LYS A 108 -1.36 -6.17 1.61
N ALA A 109 -0.46 -6.90 0.95
CA ALA A 109 0.95 -6.51 0.84
C ALA A 109 1.45 -6.84 -0.57
N LEU A 110 0.92 -6.08 -1.53
CA LEU A 110 1.38 -6.04 -2.90
C LEU A 110 2.92 -5.83 -2.90
N GLY A 111 3.65 -6.74 -3.58
CA GLY A 111 5.11 -6.88 -3.49
C GLY A 111 5.92 -5.64 -3.95
N THR A 112 7.24 -5.75 -3.99
CA THR A 112 8.16 -4.62 -4.34
C THR A 112 7.77 -3.89 -5.62
N SER A 113 7.37 -4.61 -6.68
CA SER A 113 6.94 -4.03 -7.97
C SER A 113 5.71 -3.11 -7.87
N SER A 114 4.85 -3.36 -6.89
CA SER A 114 3.67 -2.54 -6.63
C SER A 114 4.03 -1.23 -5.93
N LYS A 115 5.05 -1.27 -5.09
CA LYS A 115 5.64 -0.09 -4.46
C LYS A 115 6.22 0.85 -5.53
N ASP A 116 6.94 0.30 -6.50
CA ASP A 116 7.57 1.08 -7.59
C ASP A 116 6.53 1.81 -8.46
N PHE A 117 5.35 1.21 -8.69
CA PHE A 117 4.28 1.87 -9.43
C PHE A 117 3.64 3.01 -8.62
N LEU A 118 3.44 2.84 -7.32
CA LEU A 118 2.82 3.87 -6.49
C LEU A 118 3.80 4.94 -5.99
N GLU A 119 5.11 4.70 -6.00
CA GLU A 119 6.10 5.75 -5.78
C GLU A 119 6.13 6.72 -6.98
N PRO A 120 6.13 8.05 -6.80
CA PRO A 120 6.25 8.79 -5.53
C PRO A 120 4.91 9.25 -4.92
N PHE A 121 3.77 8.70 -5.34
CA PHE A 121 2.47 9.06 -4.76
C PHE A 121 2.31 8.53 -3.33
N VAL A 122 2.89 7.36 -3.05
CA VAL A 122 2.97 6.78 -1.71
C VAL A 122 4.44 6.55 -1.35
N GLU A 123 4.90 7.14 -0.26
CA GLU A 123 6.28 6.99 0.23
C GLU A 123 6.25 6.64 1.73
N ASN A 124 6.90 5.54 2.11
CA ASN A 124 6.95 5.05 3.50
C ASN A 124 5.56 4.87 4.17
N GLY A 125 4.53 4.57 3.38
CA GLY A 125 3.16 4.43 3.86
C GLY A 125 2.44 5.77 4.11
N GLU A 126 2.99 6.87 3.62
CA GLU A 126 2.33 8.18 3.61
C GLU A 126 1.93 8.57 2.19
N LEU A 127 0.75 9.20 2.06
CA LEU A 127 0.33 9.78 0.80
C LEU A 127 1.12 11.08 0.56
N LYS A 128 1.90 11.12 -0.52
CA LYS A 128 2.69 12.27 -1.00
C LYS A 128 2.13 12.82 -2.30
N ALA A 129 0.81 12.87 -2.41
CA ALA A 129 0.10 13.35 -3.60
C ALA A 129 -1.18 14.11 -3.26
N THR A 130 -1.55 15.04 -4.14
CA THR A 130 -2.87 15.67 -4.15
C THR A 130 -3.77 14.90 -5.12
N ILE A 131 -4.92 14.46 -4.63
CA ILE A 131 -5.95 13.80 -5.45
C ILE A 131 -6.92 14.90 -5.92
N ILE A 132 -7.09 15.03 -7.23
CA ILE A 132 -8.00 16.02 -7.81
C ILE A 132 -9.12 15.28 -8.53
N VAL A 133 -10.35 15.56 -8.13
CA VAL A 133 -11.58 15.01 -8.72
C VAL A 133 -12.37 16.13 -9.38
N GLY A 134 -13.19 15.78 -10.37
CA GLY A 134 -14.07 16.75 -11.02
C GLY A 134 -15.16 17.29 -10.09
N SER A 135 -15.44 18.59 -10.15
CA SER A 135 -16.51 19.23 -9.37
C SER A 135 -17.92 18.76 -9.78
N PRO A 136 -18.83 18.51 -8.83
CA PRO A 136 -20.21 18.14 -9.11
C PRO A 136 -21.05 19.32 -9.64
N ASP A 137 -20.59 20.55 -9.42
CA ASP A 137 -21.24 21.76 -9.91
C ASP A 137 -20.91 21.99 -11.40
N PRO A 138 -21.83 22.51 -12.23
CA PRO A 138 -21.54 22.82 -13.62
C PRO A 138 -20.40 23.84 -13.76
N HIS A 139 -19.33 23.46 -14.44
CA HIS A 139 -18.18 24.33 -14.70
C HIS A 139 -17.46 23.95 -16.00
N GLY A 140 -16.46 24.74 -16.38
CA GLY A 140 -15.70 24.55 -17.63
C GLY A 140 -16.51 24.84 -18.90
N PRO A 141 -15.90 24.63 -20.08
CA PRO A 141 -16.53 24.94 -21.37
C PRO A 141 -17.83 24.15 -21.62
N GLU A 142 -17.85 22.88 -21.20
CA GLU A 142 -18.95 21.95 -21.42
C GLU A 142 -20.08 22.07 -20.37
N LYS A 143 -19.88 22.87 -19.30
CA LYS A 143 -20.80 22.98 -18.15
C LYS A 143 -21.22 21.61 -17.60
N ALA A 144 -20.30 20.63 -17.70
CA ALA A 144 -20.57 19.27 -17.28
C ALA A 144 -20.60 19.18 -15.75
N ARG A 145 -21.37 18.21 -15.24
CA ARG A 145 -21.39 17.86 -13.82
C ARG A 145 -20.62 16.56 -13.65
N SER A 146 -19.63 16.56 -12.77
CA SER A 146 -18.99 15.30 -12.38
C SER A 146 -19.96 14.43 -11.59
N ARG A 147 -20.16 13.20 -12.05
CA ARG A 147 -20.77 12.12 -11.26
C ARG A 147 -19.74 11.08 -10.83
N ASP A 148 -18.48 11.29 -11.19
CA ASP A 148 -17.43 10.29 -11.05
C ASP A 148 -16.80 10.27 -9.65
N GLY A 149 -17.13 11.25 -8.80
CA GLY A 149 -16.54 11.41 -7.47
C GLY A 149 -16.66 10.17 -6.57
N TYR A 150 -17.77 9.41 -6.66
CA TYR A 150 -17.91 8.19 -5.85
C TYR A 150 -17.05 7.03 -6.35
N TYR A 151 -16.71 6.95 -7.64
CA TYR A 151 -15.73 5.97 -8.13
C TYR A 151 -14.33 6.23 -7.56
N GLY A 152 -14.02 7.48 -7.21
CA GLY A 152 -12.80 7.82 -6.49
C GLY A 152 -12.71 7.17 -5.11
N ILE A 153 -13.83 6.76 -4.49
CA ILE A 153 -13.85 6.11 -3.17
C ILE A 153 -13.22 4.71 -3.24
N ASP A 154 -13.55 3.93 -4.26
CA ASP A 154 -12.97 2.60 -4.46
C ASP A 154 -11.46 2.67 -4.63
N PHE A 155 -10.99 3.67 -5.38
CA PHE A 155 -9.57 3.96 -5.51
C PHE A 155 -8.93 4.42 -4.20
N ALA A 156 -9.62 5.24 -3.41
CA ALA A 156 -9.15 5.65 -2.09
C ALA A 156 -9.00 4.47 -1.12
N LEU A 157 -9.96 3.52 -1.14
CA LEU A 157 -9.87 2.28 -0.36
C LEU A 157 -8.70 1.39 -0.83
N PHE A 158 -8.51 1.28 -2.15
CA PHE A 158 -7.35 0.62 -2.73
C PHE A 158 -6.03 1.26 -2.27
N LEU A 159 -5.88 2.58 -2.42
CA LEU A 159 -4.70 3.32 -1.98
C LEU A 159 -4.48 3.19 -0.47
N GLY A 160 -5.56 3.23 0.33
CA GLY A 160 -5.51 3.07 1.78
C GLY A 160 -4.86 1.75 2.22
N SER A 161 -4.89 0.71 1.39
CA SER A 161 -4.17 -0.54 1.68
C SER A 161 -2.63 -0.40 1.68
N PHE A 162 -2.10 0.70 1.13
CA PHE A 162 -0.67 1.03 1.11
C PHE A 162 -0.28 2.12 2.12
N LEU A 163 -1.25 2.68 2.84
CA LEU A 163 -1.04 3.78 3.78
C LEU A 163 -1.00 3.25 5.22
N ASN A 164 -0.07 3.78 6.01
CA ASN A 164 -0.01 3.54 7.45
C ASN A 164 -0.81 4.61 8.22
N TYR A 165 -0.88 5.82 7.67
CA TYR A 165 -1.51 6.98 8.30
C TYR A 165 -1.86 8.06 7.27
N VAL A 166 -2.94 8.82 7.52
CA VAL A 166 -3.42 9.91 6.65
C VAL A 166 -3.78 11.13 7.52
N PRO A 167 -2.85 12.06 7.77
CA PRO A 167 -3.10 13.20 8.66
C PRO A 167 -3.95 14.31 8.05
N ASN A 168 -3.90 14.46 6.73
CA ASN A 168 -4.35 15.66 6.03
C ASN A 168 -5.52 15.36 5.09
N LEU A 169 -6.29 16.39 4.77
CA LEU A 169 -7.19 16.38 3.62
C LEU A 169 -6.36 16.46 2.34
N ASN A 170 -6.34 15.38 1.57
CA ASN A 170 -5.51 15.27 0.35
C ASN A 170 -6.34 15.30 -0.95
N VAL A 171 -7.65 15.43 -0.84
CA VAL A 171 -8.57 15.48 -1.98
C VAL A 171 -9.02 16.93 -2.20
N LYS A 172 -9.03 17.37 -3.45
CA LYS A 172 -9.55 18.68 -3.87
C LYS A 172 -10.44 18.53 -5.10
N LEU A 173 -11.41 19.44 -5.24
CA LEU A 173 -12.07 19.61 -6.52
C LEU A 173 -11.11 20.28 -7.50
N ASP A 174 -11.28 19.98 -8.78
CA ASP A 174 -10.52 20.63 -9.86
C ASP A 174 -10.72 22.15 -9.89
N THR A 175 -11.89 22.64 -9.49
CA THR A 175 -12.20 24.07 -9.31
C THR A 175 -11.51 24.72 -8.10
N GLU A 176 -11.03 23.93 -7.15
CA GLU A 176 -10.34 24.41 -5.93
C GLU A 176 -8.81 24.32 -6.02
N ALA A 177 -8.31 23.59 -7.02
CA ALA A 177 -6.88 23.36 -7.20
C ALA A 177 -6.17 24.64 -7.64
N ASN A 178 -5.14 25.05 -6.87
CA ASN A 178 -4.30 26.20 -7.19
C ASN A 178 -2.95 25.77 -7.79
N ARG A 179 -2.09 26.72 -8.15
CA ARG A 179 -0.79 26.44 -8.78
C ARG A 179 0.15 25.62 -7.90
N ASP A 180 0.11 25.83 -6.58
CA ASP A 180 0.96 25.10 -5.64
C ASP A 180 0.49 23.66 -5.49
N ASP A 181 -0.83 23.43 -5.49
CA ASP A 181 -1.41 22.09 -5.53
C ASP A 181 -0.98 21.36 -6.80
N LEU A 182 -1.13 22.01 -7.96
CA LEU A 182 -0.78 21.45 -9.28
C LEU A 182 0.71 21.15 -9.42
N ALA A 183 1.58 21.79 -8.65
CA ALA A 183 3.02 21.55 -8.67
C ALA A 183 3.46 20.31 -7.86
N ASN A 184 2.55 19.63 -7.15
CA ASN A 184 2.85 18.43 -6.35
C ASN A 184 2.80 17.12 -7.17
N ASN A 185 2.95 15.96 -6.53
CA ASN A 185 2.52 14.72 -7.19
C ASN A 185 0.99 14.73 -7.29
N LEU A 186 0.45 14.40 -8.45
CA LEU A 186 -0.98 14.51 -8.73
C LEU A 186 -1.59 13.16 -9.07
N ILE A 187 -2.74 12.88 -8.49
CA ILE A 187 -3.63 11.82 -8.97
C ILE A 187 -4.90 12.50 -9.47
N LEU A 188 -5.16 12.41 -10.77
CA LEU A 188 -6.35 13.00 -11.38
C LEU A 188 -7.38 11.90 -11.66
N ILE A 189 -8.60 12.10 -11.19
CA ILE A 189 -9.70 11.17 -11.39
C ILE A 189 -10.82 11.86 -12.18
N GLY A 190 -11.31 11.17 -13.21
CA GLY A 190 -12.39 11.64 -14.10
C GLY A 190 -11.87 12.12 -15.46
N GLY A 191 -12.74 12.02 -16.47
CA GLY A 191 -12.42 12.45 -17.83
C GLY A 191 -12.25 13.96 -17.99
N PRO A 192 -11.65 14.43 -19.10
CA PRO A 192 -11.38 15.85 -19.35
C PRO A 192 -12.62 16.74 -19.39
N ILE A 193 -13.80 16.15 -19.65
CA ILE A 193 -15.09 16.85 -19.67
C ILE A 193 -15.51 17.30 -18.27
N VAL A 194 -15.23 16.48 -17.26
CA VAL A 194 -15.69 16.70 -15.88
C VAL A 194 -14.56 17.10 -14.93
N ASN A 195 -13.31 17.00 -15.38
CA ASN A 195 -12.12 17.40 -14.64
C ASN A 195 -11.24 18.28 -15.54
N THR A 196 -11.32 19.59 -15.32
CA THR A 196 -10.62 20.62 -16.10
C THR A 196 -9.10 20.49 -16.03
N VAL A 197 -8.56 19.96 -14.93
CA VAL A 197 -7.12 19.69 -14.80
C VAL A 197 -6.70 18.57 -15.76
N VAL A 198 -7.51 17.50 -15.90
CA VAL A 198 -7.27 16.46 -16.92
C VAL A 198 -7.32 17.04 -18.33
N GLY A 199 -8.30 17.90 -18.63
CA GLY A 199 -8.37 18.62 -19.90
C GLY A 199 -7.08 19.39 -20.21
N SER A 200 -6.53 20.12 -19.23
CA SER A 200 -5.32 20.93 -19.41
C SER A 200 -4.04 20.12 -19.68
N VAL A 201 -3.96 18.86 -19.23
CA VAL A 201 -2.80 17.98 -19.43
C VAL A 201 -2.99 16.97 -20.56
N ASN A 202 -4.22 16.86 -21.10
CA ASN A 202 -4.63 15.82 -22.04
C ASN A 202 -3.69 15.68 -23.25
N GLN A 203 -3.28 16.78 -23.88
CA GLN A 203 -2.39 16.77 -25.05
C GLN A 203 -0.96 16.27 -24.75
N LYS A 204 -0.57 16.22 -23.48
CA LYS A 204 0.75 15.78 -23.03
C LYS A 204 0.77 14.29 -22.65
N LEU A 205 -0.38 13.62 -22.68
CA LEU A 205 -0.51 12.21 -22.35
C LEU A 205 -0.16 11.34 -23.57
N PRO A 206 0.57 10.23 -23.40
CA PRO A 206 0.81 9.26 -24.49
C PRO A 206 -0.47 8.54 -24.95
N ILE A 207 -1.49 8.52 -24.08
CA ILE A 207 -2.84 8.06 -24.38
C ILE A 207 -3.78 9.18 -23.91
N SER A 208 -4.54 9.74 -24.83
CA SER A 208 -5.28 11.00 -24.63
C SER A 208 -6.71 10.90 -25.19
N PHE A 209 -7.54 11.88 -24.89
CA PHE A 209 -8.91 11.98 -25.39
C PHE A 209 -8.99 12.98 -26.57
N ASP A 210 -9.56 12.59 -27.70
CA ASP A 210 -9.73 13.44 -28.88
C ASP A 210 -11.11 14.11 -28.85
N GLU A 211 -11.15 15.37 -28.41
CA GLU A 211 -12.38 16.18 -28.29
C GLU A 211 -13.17 16.25 -29.61
N LYS A 212 -12.47 16.31 -30.75
CA LYS A 212 -13.11 16.39 -32.09
C LYS A 212 -13.82 15.11 -32.48
N GLN A 213 -13.44 14.00 -31.86
CA GLN A 213 -14.00 12.67 -32.10
C GLN A 213 -14.80 12.18 -30.90
N ASN A 214 -15.59 13.07 -30.29
CA ASN A 214 -16.41 12.77 -29.12
C ASN A 214 -15.59 12.13 -27.98
N TYR A 215 -14.41 12.70 -27.73
CA TYR A 215 -13.49 12.26 -26.69
C TYR A 215 -13.05 10.80 -26.84
N ALA A 216 -12.96 10.28 -28.08
CA ALA A 216 -12.37 8.97 -28.34
C ALA A 216 -10.96 8.88 -27.74
N ILE A 217 -10.62 7.73 -27.17
CA ILE A 217 -9.28 7.50 -26.62
C ILE A 217 -8.32 7.21 -27.78
N VAL A 218 -7.20 7.94 -27.84
CA VAL A 218 -6.18 7.83 -28.87
C VAL A 218 -4.85 7.44 -28.22
N SER A 219 -4.29 6.30 -28.64
CA SER A 219 -2.96 5.85 -28.24
C SER A 219 -1.93 6.32 -29.25
N GLN A 220 -1.04 7.23 -28.83
CA GLN A 220 0.12 7.62 -29.66
C GLN A 220 1.17 6.50 -29.73
N ILE A 221 1.07 5.50 -28.84
CA ILE A 221 1.98 4.38 -28.74
C ILE A 221 1.68 3.36 -29.86
N SER A 222 0.41 3.02 -30.04
CA SER A 222 -0.03 2.02 -31.04
C SER A 222 -0.59 2.64 -32.33
N GLY A 223 -0.98 3.93 -32.30
CA GLY A 223 -1.71 4.61 -33.38
C GLY A 223 -3.21 4.29 -33.42
N LYS A 224 -3.73 3.51 -32.47
CA LYS A 224 -5.15 3.09 -32.44
C LYS A 224 -6.06 4.12 -31.78
N LYS A 225 -7.34 4.02 -32.13
CA LYS A 225 -8.43 4.80 -31.56
C LYS A 225 -9.50 3.89 -30.98
N TYR A 226 -10.05 4.29 -29.84
CA TYR A 226 -11.02 3.53 -29.07
C TYR A 226 -12.24 4.41 -28.79
N PHE A 227 -13.42 3.91 -29.17
CA PHE A 227 -14.64 4.71 -29.22
C PHE A 227 -15.69 4.31 -28.18
N SER A 228 -15.54 3.17 -27.51
CA SER A 228 -16.50 2.70 -26.50
C SER A 228 -16.53 3.65 -25.29
N ASP A 229 -17.71 3.82 -24.67
CA ASP A 229 -17.91 4.64 -23.47
C ASP A 229 -17.41 3.94 -22.19
N GLU A 230 -17.29 2.61 -22.27
CA GLU A 230 -16.73 1.70 -21.28
C GLU A 230 -15.18 1.69 -21.31
N CYS A 231 -14.57 2.39 -22.26
CA CYS A 231 -13.13 2.54 -22.32
C CYS A 231 -12.60 3.57 -21.31
N GLY A 232 -11.48 3.24 -20.67
CA GLY A 232 -10.77 4.13 -19.75
C GLY A 232 -9.25 3.97 -19.84
N ILE A 233 -8.55 4.96 -19.29
CA ILE A 233 -7.10 5.07 -19.33
C ILE A 233 -6.50 5.11 -17.93
N ILE A 234 -5.33 4.48 -17.80
CA ILE A 234 -4.45 4.60 -16.63
C ILE A 234 -3.11 5.08 -17.15
N VAL A 235 -2.72 6.31 -16.82
CA VAL A 235 -1.51 6.92 -17.37
C VAL A 235 -0.68 7.54 -16.26
N LYS A 236 0.54 7.02 -16.06
CA LYS A 236 1.54 7.58 -15.14
C LYS A 236 2.67 8.24 -15.94
N ILE A 237 2.85 9.55 -15.77
CA ILE A 237 3.90 10.34 -16.42
C ILE A 237 4.59 11.29 -15.42
N LYS A 238 5.59 12.05 -15.88
CA LYS A 238 6.08 13.21 -15.15
C LYS A 238 5.03 14.31 -15.15
N ASN A 239 4.87 15.00 -14.02
CA ASN A 239 3.88 16.04 -13.88
C ASN A 239 4.20 17.21 -14.84
N PRO A 240 3.30 17.55 -15.79
CA PRO A 240 3.52 18.67 -16.72
C PRO A 240 3.62 20.05 -16.08
N PHE A 241 3.12 20.24 -14.86
CA PHE A 241 3.24 21.49 -14.10
C PHE A 241 4.56 21.55 -13.31
N ASN A 242 5.15 20.39 -13.00
CA ASN A 242 6.45 20.27 -12.32
C ASN A 242 7.16 18.96 -12.70
N PRO A 243 8.17 19.00 -13.60
CA PRO A 243 8.85 17.79 -14.08
C PRO A 243 9.56 16.95 -13.01
N LYS A 244 9.78 17.52 -11.80
CA LYS A 244 10.35 16.78 -10.66
C LYS A 244 9.32 15.89 -9.95
N LYS A 245 8.02 16.09 -10.21
CA LYS A 245 6.91 15.35 -9.63
C LYS A 245 6.28 14.41 -10.65
N SER A 246 5.35 13.58 -10.19
CA SER A 246 4.63 12.60 -11.00
C SER A 246 3.15 12.90 -11.09
N LEU A 247 2.54 12.48 -12.19
CA LEU A 247 1.12 12.59 -12.48
C LEU A 247 0.59 11.19 -12.80
N LEU A 248 -0.50 10.80 -12.15
CA LEU A 248 -1.30 9.61 -12.46
C LEU A 248 -2.70 10.07 -12.89
N VAL A 249 -3.10 9.71 -14.10
CA VAL A 249 -4.44 9.97 -14.64
C VAL A 249 -5.23 8.67 -14.64
N ILE A 250 -6.43 8.73 -14.07
CA ILE A 250 -7.39 7.63 -13.90
C ILE A 250 -8.72 8.13 -14.45
N ALA A 251 -9.00 7.85 -15.72
CA ALA A 251 -10.10 8.51 -16.41
C ALA A 251 -10.80 7.59 -17.41
N GLY A 252 -12.12 7.54 -17.36
CA GLY A 252 -12.94 7.01 -18.44
C GLY A 252 -13.21 8.03 -19.53
N LYS A 253 -13.56 7.55 -20.73
CA LYS A 253 -14.25 8.39 -21.72
C LYS A 253 -15.59 8.89 -21.15
N ARG A 254 -16.32 7.99 -20.48
CA ARG A 254 -17.52 8.25 -19.69
C ARG A 254 -17.42 7.53 -18.35
N TYR A 255 -18.46 7.68 -17.51
CA TYR A 255 -18.51 7.06 -16.18
C TYR A 255 -18.32 5.52 -16.19
N PRO A 256 -18.81 4.73 -17.19
CA PRO A 256 -18.55 3.29 -17.24
C PRO A 256 -17.05 3.00 -17.43
N GLY A 257 -16.36 3.80 -18.25
CA GLY A 257 -14.91 3.72 -18.41
C GLY A 257 -14.15 4.04 -17.12
N THR A 258 -14.58 5.06 -16.35
CA THR A 258 -13.94 5.37 -15.06
C THR A 258 -14.09 4.20 -14.11
N ARG A 259 -15.28 3.56 -14.09
CA ARG A 259 -15.52 2.34 -13.32
C ARG A 259 -14.64 1.17 -13.76
N ALA A 260 -14.48 0.94 -15.07
CA ALA A 260 -13.60 -0.09 -15.62
C ALA A 260 -12.16 0.08 -15.12
N VAL A 261 -11.68 1.33 -15.08
CA VAL A 261 -10.36 1.66 -14.52
C VAL A 261 -10.27 1.29 -13.03
N MET A 262 -11.30 1.60 -12.22
CA MET A 262 -11.29 1.26 -10.79
C MET A 262 -11.24 -0.26 -10.57
N ILE A 263 -12.01 -1.02 -11.35
CA ILE A 263 -11.98 -2.49 -11.30
C ILE A 263 -10.58 -3.00 -11.69
N ALA A 264 -9.92 -2.38 -12.68
CA ALA A 264 -8.56 -2.74 -13.06
C ALA A 264 -7.58 -2.57 -11.90
N PHE A 265 -7.68 -1.49 -11.12
CA PHE A 265 -6.87 -1.30 -9.91
C PHE A 265 -7.20 -2.32 -8.82
N LEU A 266 -8.49 -2.58 -8.55
CA LEU A 266 -8.92 -3.45 -7.47
C LEU A 266 -8.61 -4.93 -7.73
N GLN A 267 -8.77 -5.38 -8.98
CA GLN A 267 -8.74 -6.80 -9.33
C GLN A 267 -7.50 -7.19 -10.15
N HIS A 268 -6.93 -6.27 -10.92
CA HIS A 268 -5.89 -6.55 -11.91
C HIS A 268 -4.65 -5.66 -11.77
N PHE A 269 -4.33 -5.21 -10.56
CA PHE A 269 -3.19 -4.30 -10.35
C PHE A 269 -1.86 -4.85 -10.87
N SER A 270 -1.65 -6.16 -10.81
CA SER A 270 -0.47 -6.83 -11.35
C SER A 270 -0.32 -6.68 -12.88
N GLU A 271 -1.39 -6.42 -13.62
CA GLU A 271 -1.35 -6.14 -15.06
C GLU A 271 -1.03 -4.67 -15.34
N ILE A 272 -1.51 -3.75 -14.48
CA ILE A 272 -1.21 -2.32 -14.58
C ILE A 272 0.30 -2.07 -14.46
N ILE A 273 0.94 -2.70 -13.46
CA ILE A 273 2.38 -2.52 -13.19
C ILE A 273 3.30 -3.01 -14.31
N LYS A 274 2.80 -3.81 -15.27
CA LYS A 274 3.61 -4.31 -16.41
C LYS A 274 3.88 -3.23 -17.46
N GLY A 275 3.22 -2.06 -17.37
CA GLY A 275 3.32 -1.02 -18.39
C GLY A 275 2.59 -1.40 -19.69
N ASN A 276 2.68 -0.55 -20.71
CA ASN A 276 1.92 -0.70 -21.95
C ASN A 276 2.33 -1.96 -22.73
N LYS A 277 1.34 -2.64 -23.34
CA LYS A 277 1.56 -3.87 -24.16
C LYS A 277 2.56 -3.68 -25.30
N HIS A 278 2.60 -2.52 -25.93
CA HIS A 278 3.51 -2.21 -27.04
C HIS A 278 4.87 -1.68 -26.57
N ASN A 279 4.92 -1.04 -25.41
CA ASN A 279 6.16 -0.57 -24.80
C ASN A 279 6.08 -0.63 -23.26
N PRO A 280 6.63 -1.69 -22.63
CA PRO A 280 6.56 -1.88 -21.18
C PRO A 280 7.20 -0.76 -20.34
N LYS A 281 8.03 0.10 -20.94
CA LYS A 281 8.63 1.26 -20.26
C LYS A 281 7.65 2.42 -20.09
N ILE A 282 6.57 2.45 -20.87
CA ILE A 282 5.54 3.48 -20.78
C ILE A 282 4.44 2.97 -19.86
N MET A 283 4.22 3.67 -18.75
CA MET A 283 3.18 3.31 -17.79
C MET A 283 1.83 3.88 -18.23
N ALA A 284 1.30 3.35 -19.33
CA ALA A 284 0.02 3.76 -19.91
C ALA A 284 -0.79 2.53 -20.35
N LYS A 285 -2.03 2.43 -19.90
CA LYS A 285 -2.95 1.33 -20.18
C LYS A 285 -4.27 1.84 -20.73
N ILE A 286 -4.90 1.03 -21.57
CA ILE A 286 -6.29 1.19 -21.98
C ILE A 286 -7.04 -0.06 -21.53
N VAL A 287 -8.15 0.17 -20.84
CA VAL A 287 -9.06 -0.89 -20.41
C VAL A 287 -10.44 -0.65 -20.98
N GLU A 288 -11.18 -1.72 -21.22
CA GLU A 288 -12.59 -1.70 -21.60
C GLU A 288 -13.40 -2.44 -20.54
N GLY A 289 -14.45 -1.79 -20.06
CA GLY A 289 -15.39 -2.37 -19.12
C GLY A 289 -16.30 -3.38 -19.80
N ILE A 290 -16.54 -4.50 -19.11
CA ILE A 290 -17.45 -5.55 -19.55
C ILE A 290 -18.53 -5.71 -18.49
N ASP A 291 -19.77 -5.87 -18.94
CA ASP A 291 -20.90 -6.31 -18.12
C ASP A 291 -21.12 -7.81 -18.39
N LEU A 292 -20.58 -8.66 -17.52
CA LEU A 292 -20.67 -10.12 -17.67
C LEU A 292 -22.05 -10.66 -17.27
N ASN A 293 -22.73 -9.97 -16.36
CA ASN A 293 -24.00 -10.44 -15.80
C ASN A 293 -25.24 -9.84 -16.50
N ALA A 294 -25.03 -8.89 -17.41
CA ALA A 294 -26.03 -8.19 -18.22
C ALA A 294 -27.02 -7.31 -17.42
N ASP A 295 -26.60 -6.73 -16.30
CA ASP A 295 -27.41 -5.79 -15.48
C ASP A 295 -27.26 -4.31 -15.90
N GLY A 296 -26.49 -4.04 -16.96
CA GLY A 296 -26.18 -2.71 -17.47
C GLY A 296 -25.01 -2.05 -16.73
N ILE A 297 -24.27 -2.79 -15.92
CA ILE A 297 -23.24 -2.26 -15.05
C ILE A 297 -21.91 -3.00 -15.30
N VAL A 298 -20.85 -2.23 -15.56
CA VAL A 298 -19.49 -2.80 -15.70
C VAL A 298 -19.07 -3.55 -14.43
N ASP A 299 -18.79 -4.84 -14.53
CA ASP A 299 -18.39 -5.71 -13.42
C ASP A 299 -17.03 -6.41 -13.66
N SER A 300 -16.51 -6.32 -14.87
CA SER A 300 -15.23 -6.87 -15.31
C SER A 300 -14.49 -5.91 -16.26
N VAL A 301 -13.24 -6.24 -16.59
CA VAL A 301 -12.40 -5.42 -17.46
C VAL A 301 -11.50 -6.29 -18.35
N GLU A 302 -11.33 -5.86 -19.59
CA GLU A 302 -10.28 -6.32 -20.49
C GLU A 302 -9.21 -5.25 -20.73
N PHE A 303 -7.95 -5.66 -20.82
CA PHE A 303 -6.84 -4.78 -21.18
C PHE A 303 -6.65 -4.76 -22.69
N LEU A 304 -6.88 -3.59 -23.30
CA LEU A 304 -6.72 -3.38 -24.73
C LEU A 304 -5.25 -3.08 -25.11
N GLU A 305 -4.55 -2.36 -24.22
CA GLU A 305 -3.10 -2.09 -24.23
C GLU A 305 -2.55 -2.03 -22.80
#